data_AF-A0A2H5DXB1-F1
#
_entry.id   AF-A0A2H5DXB1-F1
#
_cell.length_a   1.000
_cell.length_b   1.000
_cell.length_c   1.000
_cell.angle_alpha   90.00
_cell.angle_beta   90.00
_cell.angle_gamma   90.00
#
_symmetry.space_group_name_H-M   'P 1'
#
loop_
_entity.id
_entity.type
_entity.pdbx_description
1 polymer ?
#
loop_
_entity_poly.entity_id
_entity_poly.type
_entity_poly.pdbx_seq_one_letter_code
_entity_poly.pdbx_strand_id
1 'polypeptide(L)'
;MHRQSPIYVRIALLAACLLPAGCGSVDAGKFSAWSEAARQVESGADASFDALERDARDSAVLTAPDRKIGREGFPLLNAQGESYDLATPLGRLRASLDMLCRYADALAKLAGAGNAADVDHSAQDLAASLRSLQGSGISAATANGLSTAVDAYGQALLASARKDGLRRTMDRAQPGLDRLAEEMRQALPELRLYLQNIKLRYLGFVDADGVRPRYGSWARYQFDQGAAGQLAQYDRLDQALGSADRALQAFPDTHRQLRRSLDDPGERLERLRDFIAEARRLRGFYRALPGQ
;
A
#
# COMPACT_ATOMS: atom_id res chain seq x y z
N MET A 1 43.92 25.27 -23.30
CA MET A 1 43.12 24.12 -23.78
C MET A 1 42.52 23.42 -22.56
N HIS A 2 41.28 22.97 -22.71
CA HIS A 2 40.40 22.30 -21.72
C HIS A 2 39.87 23.12 -20.53
N ARG A 3 38.75 23.81 -20.82
CA ARG A 3 37.70 24.18 -19.87
C ARG A 3 36.97 22.91 -19.41
N GLN A 4 36.81 22.71 -18.10
CA GLN A 4 35.82 21.80 -17.54
C GLN A 4 34.70 22.64 -16.92
N SER A 5 33.51 22.51 -17.49
CA SER A 5 32.27 23.10 -17.02
C SER A 5 31.65 22.18 -15.95
N PRO A 6 31.13 22.69 -14.82
CA PRO A 6 30.38 21.87 -13.88
C PRO A 6 28.94 21.66 -14.37
N ILE A 7 28.54 20.38 -14.38
CA ILE A 7 27.18 19.89 -14.63
C ILE A 7 26.34 20.18 -13.38
N TYR A 8 25.58 21.28 -13.41
CA TYR A 8 24.44 21.50 -12.51
C TYR A 8 23.25 21.93 -13.35
N VAL A 9 22.45 20.98 -13.82
CA VAL A 9 21.15 21.29 -14.42
C VAL A 9 20.15 20.21 -14.00
N ARG A 10 18.97 20.68 -13.57
CA ARG A 10 17.67 19.99 -13.48
C ARG A 10 17.20 19.51 -12.10
N ILE A 11 17.02 20.42 -11.14
CA ILE A 11 15.89 20.34 -10.21
C ILE A 11 15.43 21.77 -9.90
N ALA A 12 14.42 22.27 -10.64
CA ALA A 12 13.49 23.34 -10.23
C ALA A 12 12.69 23.82 -11.44
N LEU A 13 11.54 23.20 -11.71
CA LEU A 13 10.47 23.84 -12.49
C LEU A 13 9.16 23.09 -12.24
N LEU A 14 8.58 23.35 -11.08
CA LEU A 14 7.21 22.96 -10.73
C LEU A 14 6.60 24.11 -9.92
N ALA A 15 6.64 25.30 -10.51
CA ALA A 15 5.94 26.48 -10.03
C ALA A 15 5.60 27.34 -11.25
N ALA A 16 4.37 27.85 -11.25
CA ALA A 16 3.79 28.79 -12.20
C ALA A 16 3.25 28.21 -13.53
N CYS A 17 1.99 27.75 -13.48
CA CYS A 17 0.97 28.02 -14.50
C CYS A 17 -0.43 27.97 -13.85
N LEU A 18 -0.81 29.09 -13.24
CA LEU A 18 -2.15 29.40 -12.71
C LEU A 18 -2.44 30.82 -13.22
N LEU A 19 -3.23 31.03 -14.28
CA LEU A 19 -4.68 31.37 -14.31
C LEU A 19 -4.90 32.29 -15.54
N PRO A 20 -6.13 32.71 -15.96
CA PRO A 20 -7.49 32.15 -15.79
C PRO A 20 -8.35 32.20 -17.10
N ALA A 21 -9.50 31.48 -17.14
CA ALA A 21 -10.82 31.97 -17.62
C ALA A 21 -11.87 30.83 -17.82
N GLY A 22 -13.05 30.97 -17.18
CA GLY A 22 -14.34 30.48 -17.70
C GLY A 22 -14.82 29.07 -17.31
N CYS A 23 -15.75 29.00 -16.35
CA CYS A 23 -16.65 27.88 -16.00
C CYS A 23 -16.02 26.56 -15.49
N GLY A 24 -15.96 26.43 -14.15
CA GLY A 24 -16.21 25.15 -13.46
C GLY A 24 -15.21 24.01 -13.68
N SER A 25 -13.97 24.27 -14.09
CA SER A 25 -12.97 23.21 -14.25
C SER A 25 -12.59 22.63 -12.88
N VAL A 26 -12.70 21.31 -12.76
CA VAL A 26 -12.19 20.57 -11.61
C VAL A 26 -10.66 20.68 -11.64
N ASP A 27 -10.04 21.03 -10.51
CA ASP A 27 -8.59 20.93 -10.36
C ASP A 27 -8.21 19.45 -10.41
N ALA A 28 -7.81 18.96 -11.58
CA ALA A 28 -7.41 17.57 -11.78
C ALA A 28 -6.08 17.24 -11.08
N GLY A 29 -5.24 18.24 -10.81
CA GLY A 29 -3.90 18.05 -10.25
C GLY A 29 -3.91 17.38 -8.88
N LYS A 30 -4.86 17.74 -8.00
CA LYS A 30 -5.01 17.12 -6.68
C LYS A 30 -5.45 15.65 -6.76
N PHE A 31 -6.31 15.28 -7.72
CA PHE A 31 -6.72 13.90 -7.92
C PHE A 31 -5.58 13.06 -8.51
N SER A 32 -4.83 13.60 -9.48
CA SER A 32 -3.64 12.94 -10.01
C SER A 32 -2.57 12.73 -8.94
N ALA A 33 -2.33 13.72 -8.07
CA ALA A 33 -1.38 13.59 -6.96
C ALA A 33 -1.81 12.52 -5.95
N TRP A 34 -3.11 12.42 -5.67
CA TRP A 34 -3.65 11.40 -4.78
C TRP A 34 -3.57 10.00 -5.38
N SER A 35 -3.93 9.84 -6.66
CA SER A 35 -3.78 8.61 -7.44
C SER A 35 -2.33 8.11 -7.47
N GLU A 36 -1.37 8.99 -7.75
CA GLU A 36 0.06 8.66 -7.73
C GLU A 36 0.52 8.24 -6.32
N ALA A 37 0.04 8.91 -5.28
CA ALA A 37 0.34 8.51 -3.90
C ALA A 37 -0.27 7.13 -3.56
N ALA A 38 -1.49 6.83 -4.01
CA ALA A 38 -2.12 5.53 -3.82
C ALA A 38 -1.32 4.40 -4.50
N ARG A 39 -0.85 4.62 -5.74
CA ARG A 39 0.07 3.69 -6.44
C ARG A 39 1.39 3.48 -5.70
N GLN A 40 1.95 4.52 -5.10
CA GLN A 40 3.16 4.41 -4.30
C GLN A 40 2.92 3.63 -3.00
N VAL A 41 1.74 3.76 -2.39
CA VAL A 41 1.36 2.97 -1.21
C VAL A 41 1.22 1.50 -1.59
N GLU A 42 0.46 1.20 -2.64
CA GLU A 42 0.23 -0.16 -3.12
C GLU A 42 1.56 -0.86 -3.44
N SER A 43 2.38 -0.29 -4.33
CA SER A 43 3.66 -0.88 -4.73
C SER A 43 4.66 -1.03 -3.57
N GLY A 44 4.69 -0.06 -2.64
CA GLY A 44 5.56 -0.14 -1.47
C GLY A 44 5.11 -1.20 -0.46
N ALA A 45 3.80 -1.39 -0.31
CA ALA A 45 3.23 -2.44 0.54
C ALA A 45 3.44 -3.82 -0.07
N ASP A 46 3.21 -3.98 -1.38
CA ASP A 46 3.31 -5.25 -2.10
C ASP A 46 4.69 -5.92 -1.93
N ALA A 47 5.74 -5.13 -2.11
CA ALA A 47 7.10 -5.61 -1.90
C ALA A 47 7.42 -5.95 -0.43
N SER A 48 6.77 -5.27 0.52
CA SER A 48 6.90 -5.58 1.95
C SER A 48 6.19 -6.89 2.28
N PHE A 49 5.06 -7.16 1.63
CA PHE A 49 4.35 -8.44 1.74
C PHE A 49 5.18 -9.59 1.15
N ASP A 50 5.79 -9.41 -0.02
CA ASP A 50 6.68 -10.40 -0.61
C ASP A 50 7.88 -10.72 0.30
N ALA A 51 8.46 -9.70 0.95
CA ALA A 51 9.54 -9.88 1.91
C ALA A 51 9.07 -10.62 3.16
N LEU A 52 7.89 -10.31 3.69
CA LEU A 52 7.30 -11.04 4.82
C LEU A 52 7.04 -12.51 4.47
N GLU A 53 6.53 -12.81 3.28
CA GLU A 53 6.29 -14.20 2.83
C GLU A 53 7.60 -14.99 2.71
N ARG A 54 8.67 -14.36 2.21
CA ARG A 54 10.01 -14.96 2.16
C ARG A 54 10.55 -15.24 3.56
N ASP A 55 10.55 -14.22 4.43
CA ASP A 55 11.04 -14.34 5.80
C ASP A 55 10.24 -15.38 6.62
N ALA A 56 8.94 -15.50 6.35
CA ALA A 56 8.08 -16.52 6.95
C ALA A 56 8.49 -17.93 6.52
N ARG A 57 8.79 -18.14 5.23
CA ARG A 57 9.25 -19.42 4.72
C ARG A 57 10.64 -19.77 5.27
N ASP A 58 11.56 -18.81 5.28
CA ASP A 58 12.89 -19.02 5.83
C ASP A 58 12.81 -19.37 7.33
N SER A 59 11.96 -18.68 8.08
CA SER A 59 11.69 -19.02 9.47
C SER A 59 11.11 -20.42 9.63
N ALA A 60 10.21 -20.87 8.74
CA ALA A 60 9.64 -22.20 8.80
C ALA A 60 10.68 -23.30 8.52
N VAL A 61 11.63 -23.05 7.61
CA VAL A 61 12.75 -23.97 7.34
C VAL A 61 13.71 -24.02 8.54
N LEU A 62 14.11 -22.86 9.07
CA LEU A 62 15.08 -22.76 10.16
C LEU A 62 14.58 -23.37 11.48
N THR A 63 13.27 -23.35 11.70
CA THR A 63 12.66 -23.82 12.95
C THR A 63 12.02 -25.21 12.85
N ALA A 64 12.07 -25.86 11.68
CA ALA A 64 11.54 -27.20 11.51
C ALA A 64 12.47 -28.26 12.13
N PRO A 65 12.00 -29.04 13.14
CA PRO A 65 12.81 -30.09 13.74
C PRO A 65 12.95 -31.26 12.77
N ASP A 66 14.17 -31.54 12.29
CA ASP A 66 14.61 -32.64 11.38
C ASP A 66 13.49 -33.38 10.61
N ARG A 67 12.60 -32.61 9.98
CA ARG A 67 11.38 -33.13 9.38
C ARG A 67 11.69 -33.45 7.93
N LYS A 68 11.38 -34.68 7.51
CA LYS A 68 11.41 -35.02 6.08
C LYS A 68 10.48 -34.06 5.31
N ILE A 69 10.99 -33.49 4.21
CA ILE A 69 10.22 -32.61 3.34
C ILE A 69 9.03 -33.40 2.78
N GLY A 70 7.83 -33.09 3.29
CA GLY A 70 6.57 -33.69 2.85
C GLY A 70 6.00 -33.00 1.61
N ARG A 71 4.87 -33.49 1.10
CA ARG A 71 4.17 -32.88 -0.06
C ARG A 71 3.75 -31.43 0.18
N GLU A 72 3.56 -31.04 1.44
CA GLU A 72 3.16 -29.70 1.85
C GLU A 72 4.35 -28.81 2.24
N GLY A 73 5.58 -29.30 2.07
CA GLY A 73 6.80 -28.55 2.42
C GLY A 73 6.93 -28.27 3.91
N PHE A 74 7.34 -27.04 4.25
CA PHE A 74 7.48 -26.55 5.62
C PHE A 74 6.25 -25.69 5.96
N PRO A 75 5.35 -26.15 6.84
CA PRO A 75 4.17 -25.37 7.19
C PRO A 75 4.57 -24.10 7.93
N LEU A 76 3.91 -22.99 7.60
CA LEU A 76 3.99 -21.77 8.38
C LEU A 76 3.24 -21.98 9.70
N LEU A 77 3.80 -21.51 10.81
CA LEU A 77 3.21 -21.70 12.13
C LEU A 77 3.03 -20.35 12.83
N ASN A 78 1.94 -20.14 13.57
CA ASN A 78 1.72 -18.96 14.42
C ASN A 78 2.52 -19.05 15.74
N ALA A 79 2.36 -18.06 16.63
CA ALA A 79 3.06 -18.05 17.91
C ALA A 79 2.75 -19.24 18.84
N GLN A 80 1.61 -19.89 18.64
CA GLN A 80 1.13 -21.04 19.39
C GLN A 80 1.59 -22.38 18.76
N GLY A 81 2.31 -22.34 17.64
CA GLY A 81 2.76 -23.54 16.92
C GLY A 81 1.68 -24.17 16.03
N GLU A 82 0.58 -23.47 15.79
CA GLU A 82 -0.51 -23.92 14.93
C GLU A 82 -0.27 -23.47 13.49
N SER A 83 -0.81 -24.22 12.51
CA SER A 83 -0.72 -23.84 11.09
C SER A 83 -1.27 -22.44 10.87
N TYR A 84 -0.49 -21.59 10.20
CA TYR A 84 -0.86 -20.21 9.91
C TYR A 84 -0.95 -19.98 8.41
N ASP A 85 -2.15 -19.64 7.93
CA ASP A 85 -2.34 -19.20 6.57
C ASP A 85 -2.03 -17.71 6.45
N LEU A 86 -0.78 -17.40 6.09
CA LEU A 86 -0.33 -16.04 5.80
C LEU A 86 -0.92 -15.49 4.49
N ALA A 87 -1.28 -16.37 3.54
CA ALA A 87 -1.71 -15.95 2.21
C ALA A 87 -3.06 -15.24 2.25
N THR A 88 -3.99 -15.70 3.10
CA THR A 88 -5.31 -15.07 3.27
C THR A 88 -5.24 -13.60 3.75
N PRO A 89 -4.61 -13.27 4.90
CA PRO A 89 -4.54 -11.88 5.38
C PRO A 89 -3.74 -10.97 4.42
N LEU A 90 -2.67 -11.48 3.80
CA LEU A 90 -1.92 -10.71 2.80
C LEU A 90 -2.74 -10.47 1.52
N GLY A 91 -3.44 -11.50 1.02
CA GLY A 91 -4.31 -11.38 -0.15
C GLY A 91 -5.40 -10.35 0.06
N ARG A 92 -5.99 -10.31 1.26
CA ARG A 92 -6.97 -9.29 1.64
C ARG A 92 -6.40 -7.88 1.62
N LEU A 93 -5.20 -7.67 2.16
CA LEU A 93 -4.56 -6.35 2.14
C LEU A 93 -4.17 -5.92 0.72
N ARG A 94 -3.60 -6.82 -0.09
CA ARG A 94 -3.27 -6.55 -1.50
C ARG A 94 -4.51 -6.15 -2.28
N ALA A 95 -5.59 -6.92 -2.18
CA ALA A 95 -6.84 -6.61 -2.86
C ALA A 95 -7.46 -5.28 -2.38
N SER A 96 -7.31 -4.95 -1.10
CA SER A 96 -7.79 -3.68 -0.53
C SER A 96 -7.00 -2.49 -1.09
N LEU A 97 -5.68 -2.59 -1.10
CA LEU A 97 -4.81 -1.54 -1.64
C LEU A 97 -4.98 -1.36 -3.15
N ASP A 98 -5.10 -2.44 -3.93
CA ASP A 98 -5.40 -2.39 -5.37
C ASP A 98 -6.76 -1.70 -5.60
N MET A 99 -7.81 -2.07 -4.86
CA MET A 99 -9.11 -1.42 -4.98
C MET A 99 -9.05 0.09 -4.71
N LEU A 100 -8.33 0.51 -3.65
CA LEU A 100 -8.13 1.93 -3.34
C LEU A 100 -7.32 2.66 -4.42
N CYS A 101 -6.30 2.00 -4.95
CA CYS A 101 -5.47 2.50 -6.04
C CYS A 101 -6.30 2.72 -7.31
N ARG A 102 -7.03 1.69 -7.78
CA ARG A 102 -7.91 1.79 -8.95
C ARG A 102 -9.01 2.82 -8.77
N TYR A 103 -9.55 2.93 -7.56
CA TYR A 103 -10.54 3.96 -7.25
C TYR A 103 -9.97 5.38 -7.39
N ALA A 104 -8.78 5.63 -6.84
CA ALA A 104 -8.11 6.92 -6.97
C ALA A 104 -7.76 7.24 -8.43
N ASP A 105 -7.28 6.26 -9.19
CA ASP A 105 -7.01 6.38 -10.63
C ASP A 105 -8.28 6.71 -11.43
N ALA A 106 -9.38 6.04 -11.12
CA ALA A 106 -10.68 6.30 -11.74
C ALA A 106 -11.14 7.75 -11.47
N LEU A 107 -11.07 8.22 -10.23
CA LEU A 107 -11.39 9.62 -9.92
C LEU A 107 -10.46 10.62 -10.61
N ALA A 108 -9.17 10.32 -10.71
CA ALA A 108 -8.22 11.17 -11.42
C ALA A 108 -8.54 11.30 -12.91
N LYS A 109 -8.94 10.20 -13.57
CA LYS A 109 -9.35 10.21 -14.97
C LYS A 109 -10.67 10.93 -15.20
N LEU A 110 -11.64 10.77 -14.29
CA LEU A 110 -12.92 11.49 -14.33
C LEU A 110 -12.76 13.00 -14.05
N ALA A 111 -11.83 13.38 -13.19
CA ALA A 111 -11.47 14.78 -12.92
C ALA A 111 -10.67 15.41 -14.08
N GLY A 112 -9.89 14.62 -14.80
CA GLY A 112 -9.16 15.04 -15.97
C GLY A 112 -10.02 15.23 -17.22
N ALA A 113 -9.34 15.54 -18.34
CA ALA A 113 -9.91 15.50 -19.68
C ALA A 113 -9.60 14.16 -20.38
N GLY A 114 -9.65 13.05 -19.64
CA GLY A 114 -9.48 11.72 -20.22
C GLY A 114 -10.48 11.49 -21.34
N ASN A 115 -10.07 10.79 -22.40
CA ASN A 115 -10.99 10.42 -23.47
C ASN A 115 -11.95 9.32 -22.95
N ALA A 116 -13.08 9.11 -23.62
CA ALA A 116 -14.09 8.14 -23.16
C ALA A 116 -13.54 6.71 -22.97
N ALA A 117 -12.52 6.32 -23.76
CA ALA A 117 -11.89 5.00 -23.65
C ALA A 117 -11.06 4.85 -22.38
N ASP A 118 -10.32 5.90 -21.96
CA ASP A 118 -9.53 5.88 -20.72
C ASP A 118 -10.42 5.68 -19.48
N VAL A 119 -11.59 6.32 -19.51
CA VAL A 119 -12.53 6.29 -18.39
C VAL A 119 -13.31 4.97 -18.36
N ASP A 120 -13.66 4.38 -19.52
CA ASP A 120 -14.23 3.03 -19.64
C ASP A 120 -13.26 1.95 -19.15
N HIS A 121 -12.00 1.99 -19.60
CA HIS A 121 -10.97 1.06 -19.14
C HIS A 121 -10.82 1.10 -17.61
N SER A 122 -10.93 2.30 -17.01
CA SER A 122 -10.84 2.45 -15.55
C SER A 122 -12.07 1.92 -14.82
N ALA A 123 -13.26 1.98 -15.44
CA ALA A 123 -14.45 1.35 -14.87
C ALA A 123 -14.28 -0.18 -14.84
N GLN A 124 -13.71 -0.75 -15.90
CA GLN A 124 -13.43 -2.19 -16.00
C GLN A 124 -12.38 -2.63 -14.98
N ASP A 125 -11.27 -1.89 -14.86
CA ASP A 125 -10.24 -2.13 -13.85
C ASP A 125 -10.82 -2.06 -12.44
N LEU A 126 -11.58 -1.01 -12.13
CA LEU A 126 -12.22 -0.83 -10.82
C LEU A 126 -13.20 -1.97 -10.50
N ALA A 127 -13.99 -2.41 -11.48
CA ALA A 127 -14.90 -3.55 -11.33
C ALA A 127 -14.15 -4.88 -11.17
N ALA A 128 -12.97 -5.03 -11.77
CA ALA A 128 -12.11 -6.19 -11.57
C ALA A 128 -11.52 -6.21 -10.16
N SER A 129 -11.00 -5.08 -9.68
CA SER A 129 -10.49 -4.94 -8.31
C SER A 129 -11.56 -5.16 -7.25
N LEU A 130 -12.79 -4.69 -7.48
CA LEU A 130 -13.91 -4.97 -6.58
C LEU A 130 -14.21 -6.47 -6.48
N ARG A 131 -14.19 -7.20 -7.62
CA ARG A 131 -14.37 -8.65 -7.64
C ARG A 131 -13.24 -9.40 -6.93
N SER A 132 -11.99 -8.97 -7.14
CA SER A 132 -10.83 -9.50 -6.42
C SER A 132 -10.99 -9.29 -4.91
N LEU A 133 -11.36 -8.07 -4.51
CA LEU A 133 -11.60 -7.71 -3.12
C LEU A 133 -12.70 -8.58 -2.48
N GLN A 134 -13.85 -8.76 -3.16
CA GLN A 134 -14.91 -9.68 -2.72
C GLN A 134 -14.39 -11.12 -2.53
N GLY A 135 -13.55 -11.61 -3.45
CA GLY A 135 -12.92 -12.93 -3.34
C GLY A 135 -11.94 -13.07 -2.18
N SER A 136 -11.41 -11.96 -1.65
CA SER A 136 -10.49 -11.94 -0.50
C SER A 136 -11.18 -12.01 0.88
N GLY A 137 -12.52 -12.09 0.89
CA GLY A 137 -13.31 -12.29 2.10
C GLY A 137 -13.64 -11.02 2.89
N ILE A 138 -13.73 -9.85 2.24
CA ILE A 138 -14.30 -8.64 2.85
C ILE A 138 -15.80 -8.81 3.15
N SER A 139 -16.36 -7.98 4.03
CA SER A 139 -17.80 -8.07 4.31
C SER A 139 -18.66 -7.67 3.11
N ALA A 140 -19.85 -8.28 3.03
CA ALA A 140 -20.86 -7.89 2.05
C ALA A 140 -21.26 -6.41 2.17
N ALA A 141 -21.22 -5.84 3.38
CA ALA A 141 -21.52 -4.43 3.61
C ALA A 141 -20.47 -3.49 3.00
N THR A 142 -19.19 -3.87 3.05
CA THR A 142 -18.09 -3.15 2.39
C THR A 142 -18.21 -3.30 0.87
N ALA A 143 -18.42 -4.52 0.39
CA ALA A 143 -18.56 -4.81 -1.03
C ALA A 143 -19.73 -4.05 -1.67
N ASN A 144 -20.90 -4.02 -1.02
CA ASN A 144 -22.08 -3.32 -1.52
C ASN A 144 -21.88 -1.79 -1.54
N GLY A 145 -21.20 -1.24 -0.53
CA GLY A 145 -20.86 0.18 -0.48
C GLY A 145 -19.95 0.60 -1.64
N LEU A 146 -18.93 -0.21 -1.92
CA LEU A 146 -18.00 0.03 -3.03
C LEU A 146 -18.65 -0.24 -4.40
N SER A 147 -19.49 -1.26 -4.54
CA SER A 147 -20.25 -1.53 -5.77
C SER A 147 -21.13 -0.34 -6.17
N THR A 148 -21.82 0.26 -5.20
CA THR A 148 -22.64 1.45 -5.42
C THR A 148 -21.79 2.62 -5.97
N ALA A 149 -20.52 2.71 -5.58
CA ALA A 149 -19.59 3.69 -6.11
C ALA A 149 -19.13 3.39 -7.54
N VAL A 150 -18.86 2.12 -7.86
CA VAL A 150 -18.54 1.68 -9.23
C VAL A 150 -19.69 2.00 -10.17
N ASP A 151 -20.93 1.70 -9.77
CA ASP A 151 -22.12 2.03 -10.55
C ASP A 151 -22.28 3.55 -10.73
N ALA A 152 -22.02 4.33 -9.68
CA ALA A 152 -22.06 5.78 -9.73
C ALA A 152 -21.00 6.36 -10.68
N TYR A 153 -19.80 5.80 -10.66
CA TYR A 153 -18.72 6.14 -11.59
C TYR A 153 -19.13 5.84 -13.04
N GLY A 154 -19.72 4.67 -13.28
CA GLY A 154 -20.29 4.29 -14.58
C GLY A 154 -21.37 5.27 -15.06
N GLN A 155 -22.20 5.80 -14.16
CA GLN A 155 -23.20 6.82 -14.49
C GLN A 155 -22.59 8.21 -14.71
N ALA A 156 -21.51 8.55 -13.98
CA ALA A 156 -20.83 9.84 -14.11
C ALA A 156 -20.19 10.03 -15.49
N LEU A 157 -19.79 8.93 -16.16
CA LEU A 157 -19.33 8.91 -17.55
C LEU A 157 -20.32 9.52 -18.54
N LEU A 158 -21.61 9.27 -18.32
CA LEU A 158 -22.68 9.63 -19.25
C LEU A 158 -23.18 11.07 -19.05
N ALA A 159 -22.74 11.74 -17.97
CA ALA A 159 -23.22 13.07 -17.62
C ALA A 159 -22.32 14.17 -18.19
N SER A 160 -22.92 15.20 -18.80
CA SER A 160 -22.22 16.41 -19.24
C SER A 160 -21.61 17.24 -18.09
N ALA A 161 -21.96 16.93 -16.83
CA ALA A 161 -21.51 17.63 -15.62
C ALA A 161 -20.49 16.80 -14.80
N ARG A 162 -19.22 16.80 -15.23
CA ARG A 162 -18.10 16.07 -14.59
C ARG A 162 -17.98 16.31 -13.09
N LYS A 163 -18.10 17.57 -12.66
CA LYS A 163 -18.03 17.94 -11.24
C LYS A 163 -19.12 17.24 -10.42
N ASP A 164 -20.35 17.22 -10.90
CA ASP A 164 -21.47 16.56 -10.19
C ASP A 164 -21.36 15.04 -10.25
N GLY A 165 -20.82 14.50 -11.35
CA GLY A 165 -20.44 13.09 -11.46
C GLY A 165 -19.46 12.69 -10.37
N LEU A 166 -18.34 13.40 -10.24
CA LEU A 166 -17.34 13.20 -9.18
C LEU A 166 -17.97 13.30 -7.80
N ARG A 167 -18.75 14.34 -7.52
CA ARG A 167 -19.41 14.53 -6.22
C ARG A 167 -20.25 13.31 -5.85
N ARG A 168 -21.11 12.85 -6.77
CA ARG A 168 -21.98 11.67 -6.54
C ARG A 168 -21.17 10.39 -6.34
N THR A 169 -20.14 10.15 -7.15
CA THR A 169 -19.27 8.97 -7.02
C THR A 169 -18.57 8.96 -5.68
N MET A 170 -18.00 10.09 -5.26
CA MET A 170 -17.33 10.24 -3.97
C MET A 170 -18.32 10.06 -2.80
N ASP A 171 -19.47 10.73 -2.85
CA ASP A 171 -20.48 10.64 -1.78
C ASP A 171 -20.99 9.20 -1.59
N ARG A 172 -21.14 8.44 -2.69
CA ARG A 172 -21.55 7.02 -2.64
C ARG A 172 -20.42 6.08 -2.22
N ALA A 173 -19.17 6.39 -2.52
CA ALA A 173 -18.02 5.57 -2.11
C ALA A 173 -17.71 5.68 -0.62
N GLN A 174 -17.94 6.84 -0.03
CA GLN A 174 -17.51 7.15 1.33
C GLN A 174 -17.85 6.07 2.37
N PRO A 175 -19.09 5.56 2.45
CA PRO A 175 -19.43 4.53 3.44
C PRO A 175 -18.67 3.21 3.20
N GLY A 176 -18.41 2.84 1.95
CA GLY A 176 -17.62 1.66 1.60
C GLY A 176 -16.15 1.83 1.98
N LEU A 177 -15.58 3.01 1.73
CA LEU A 177 -14.21 3.34 2.11
C LEU A 177 -14.01 3.35 3.63
N ASP A 178 -14.96 3.91 4.38
CA ASP A 178 -14.92 3.92 5.85
C ASP A 178 -14.95 2.49 6.43
N ARG A 179 -15.83 1.63 5.91
CA ARG A 179 -15.90 0.22 6.33
C ARG A 179 -14.65 -0.56 5.94
N LEU A 180 -14.12 -0.34 4.74
CA LEU A 180 -12.90 -1.00 4.30
C LEU A 180 -11.73 -0.64 5.23
N ALA A 181 -11.57 0.63 5.60
CA ALA A 181 -10.53 1.06 6.53
C ALA A 181 -10.70 0.41 7.92
N GLU A 182 -11.93 0.26 8.41
CA GLU A 182 -12.21 -0.42 9.68
C GLU A 182 -11.91 -1.93 9.62
N GLU A 183 -12.31 -2.62 8.55
CA GLU A 183 -11.98 -4.04 8.35
C GLU A 183 -10.47 -4.27 8.28
N MET A 184 -9.74 -3.39 7.58
CA MET A 184 -8.28 -3.51 7.48
C MET A 184 -7.56 -3.22 8.80
N ARG A 185 -8.16 -2.41 9.68
CA ARG A 185 -7.63 -2.15 11.02
C ARG A 185 -7.52 -3.43 11.86
N GLN A 186 -8.34 -4.43 11.57
CA GLN A 186 -8.31 -5.72 12.27
C GLN A 186 -7.26 -6.68 11.69
N ALA A 187 -7.01 -6.64 10.38
CA ALA A 187 -6.09 -7.57 9.70
C ALA A 187 -4.60 -7.23 9.92
N LEU A 188 -4.24 -5.95 10.01
CA LEU A 188 -2.85 -5.51 10.14
C LEU A 188 -2.17 -5.86 11.48
N PRO A 189 -2.84 -5.76 12.64
CA PRO A 189 -2.29 -6.22 13.91
C PRO A 189 -1.88 -7.70 13.89
N GLU A 190 -2.64 -8.57 13.22
CA GLU A 190 -2.32 -10.00 13.12
C GLU A 190 -0.99 -10.22 12.37
N LEU A 191 -0.77 -9.51 11.27
CA LEU A 191 0.49 -9.61 10.52
C LEU A 191 1.69 -9.06 11.30
N ARG A 192 1.49 -7.98 12.08
CA ARG A 192 2.56 -7.43 12.94
C ARG A 192 2.91 -8.41 14.06
N LEU A 193 1.92 -9.04 14.69
CA LEU A 193 2.15 -10.10 15.68
C LEU A 193 2.87 -11.30 15.05
N TYR A 194 2.49 -11.68 13.83
CA TYR A 194 3.14 -12.76 13.10
C TYR A 194 4.61 -12.44 12.77
N LEU A 195 4.90 -11.23 12.27
CA LEU A 195 6.27 -10.75 12.04
C LEU A 195 7.09 -10.73 13.33
N GLN A 196 6.49 -10.28 14.44
CA GLN A 196 7.13 -10.32 15.75
C GLN A 196 7.47 -11.77 16.15
N ASN A 197 6.58 -12.72 15.86
CA ASN A 197 6.87 -14.13 16.13
C ASN A 197 8.03 -14.67 15.30
N ILE A 198 8.08 -14.35 14.00
CA ILE A 198 9.20 -14.70 13.12
C ILE A 198 10.52 -14.13 13.69
N LYS A 199 10.51 -12.86 14.10
CA LYS A 199 11.67 -12.20 14.72
C LYS A 199 12.14 -12.93 15.99
N LEU A 200 11.20 -13.32 16.86
CA LEU A 200 11.53 -14.05 18.09
C LEU A 200 12.08 -15.46 17.83
N ARG A 201 11.54 -16.17 16.83
CA ARG A 201 12.07 -17.48 16.41
C ARG A 201 13.49 -17.36 15.86
N TYR A 202 13.72 -16.36 15.03
CA TYR A 202 15.05 -16.08 14.49
C TYR A 202 16.05 -15.79 15.62
N LEU A 203 15.67 -14.97 16.60
CA LEU A 203 16.48 -14.70 17.79
C LEU A 203 16.78 -15.99 18.57
N GLY A 204 15.78 -16.82 18.81
CA GLY A 204 15.97 -18.12 19.47
C GLY A 204 16.92 -19.05 18.72
N PHE A 205 16.94 -19.01 17.39
CA PHE A 205 17.88 -19.77 16.57
C PHE A 205 19.32 -19.22 16.68
N VAL A 206 19.52 -17.91 16.55
CA VAL A 206 20.88 -17.33 16.58
C VAL A 206 21.53 -17.35 17.97
N ASP A 207 20.70 -17.39 19.03
CA ASP A 207 21.16 -17.51 20.42
C ASP A 207 21.29 -18.96 20.89
N ALA A 208 20.93 -19.95 20.05
CA ALA A 208 21.05 -21.36 20.40
C ALA A 208 22.52 -21.80 20.58
N ASP A 209 22.75 -22.64 21.59
CA ASP A 209 24.08 -23.16 21.91
C ASP A 209 24.71 -23.87 20.70
N GLY A 210 25.95 -23.50 20.39
CA GLY A 210 26.72 -24.07 19.28
C GLY A 210 26.44 -23.49 17.90
N VAL A 211 25.41 -22.65 17.73
CA VAL A 211 25.14 -21.94 16.45
C VAL A 211 26.10 -20.77 16.28
N ARG A 212 26.30 -20.00 17.35
CA ARG A 212 27.08 -18.76 17.29
C ARG A 212 28.60 -19.06 17.33
N PRO A 213 29.40 -18.61 16.33
CA PRO A 213 30.83 -18.91 16.29
C PRO A 213 31.62 -18.38 17.50
N ARG A 214 32.83 -18.91 17.72
CA ARG A 214 33.70 -18.52 18.85
C ARG A 214 33.97 -17.01 18.85
N TYR A 215 33.90 -16.41 20.04
CA TYR A 215 34.20 -15.00 20.26
C TYR A 215 35.60 -14.60 19.75
N GLY A 216 35.70 -13.39 19.19
CA GLY A 216 36.93 -12.83 18.65
C GLY A 216 37.35 -13.38 17.28
N SER A 217 36.56 -14.26 16.65
CA SER A 217 36.82 -14.76 15.30
C SER A 217 36.19 -13.88 14.22
N TRP A 218 36.79 -13.88 13.02
CA TRP A 218 36.17 -13.25 11.85
C TRP A 218 34.81 -13.87 11.50
N ALA A 219 34.67 -15.19 11.66
CA ALA A 219 33.41 -15.89 11.48
C ALA A 219 32.32 -15.36 12.43
N ARG A 220 32.67 -15.05 13.69
CA ARG A 220 31.73 -14.45 14.66
C ARG A 220 31.31 -13.05 14.23
N TYR A 221 32.24 -12.23 13.76
CA TYR A 221 31.91 -10.90 13.24
C TYR A 221 30.92 -10.98 12.06
N GLN A 222 31.18 -11.83 11.07
CA GLN A 222 30.29 -12.01 9.91
C GLN A 222 28.91 -12.54 10.31
N PHE A 223 28.86 -13.51 11.24
CA PHE A 223 27.62 -14.03 11.78
C PHE A 223 26.80 -12.94 12.48
N ASP A 224 27.43 -12.19 13.39
CA ASP A 224 26.77 -11.13 14.15
C ASP A 224 26.31 -9.98 13.22
N GLN A 225 27.07 -9.67 12.15
CA GLN A 225 26.63 -8.73 11.11
C GLN A 225 25.41 -9.24 10.34
N GLY A 226 25.38 -10.51 9.96
CA GLY A 226 24.22 -11.12 9.30
C GLY A 226 22.98 -11.07 10.19
N ALA A 227 23.13 -11.41 11.47
CA ALA A 227 22.06 -11.32 12.46
C ALA A 227 21.55 -9.89 12.65
N ALA A 228 22.44 -8.91 12.79
CA ALA A 228 22.07 -7.50 12.86
C ALA A 228 21.33 -7.03 11.58
N GLY A 229 21.78 -7.48 10.41
CA GLY A 229 21.14 -7.20 9.12
C GLY A 229 19.71 -7.73 9.03
N GLN A 230 19.50 -8.98 9.43
CA GLN A 230 18.17 -9.61 9.46
C GLN A 230 17.24 -8.92 10.46
N LEU A 231 17.73 -8.59 11.66
CA LEU A 231 16.93 -7.87 12.66
C LEU A 231 16.52 -6.48 12.17
N ALA A 232 17.42 -5.76 11.50
CA ALA A 232 17.10 -4.48 10.87
C ALA A 232 16.08 -4.63 9.73
N GLN A 233 16.08 -5.76 9.01
CA GLN A 233 15.05 -6.06 8.01
C GLN A 233 13.67 -6.25 8.66
N TYR A 234 13.56 -7.00 9.76
CA TYR A 234 12.29 -7.13 10.48
C TYR A 234 11.76 -5.78 10.98
N ASP A 235 12.64 -4.91 11.48
CA ASP A 235 12.24 -3.57 11.92
C ASP A 235 11.74 -2.71 10.75
N ARG A 236 12.36 -2.82 9.56
CA ARG A 236 11.87 -2.17 8.34
C ARG A 236 10.51 -2.71 7.89
N LEU A 237 10.29 -4.02 7.97
CA LEU A 237 9.00 -4.62 7.65
C LEU A 237 7.90 -4.16 8.61
N ASP A 238 8.17 -4.09 9.90
CA ASP A 238 7.20 -3.57 10.88
C ASP A 238 6.83 -2.11 10.59
N GLN A 239 7.83 -1.28 10.25
CA GLN A 239 7.61 0.11 9.84
C GLN A 239 6.81 0.23 8.54
N ALA A 240 7.07 -0.65 7.57
CA ALA A 240 6.33 -0.68 6.31
C ALA A 240 4.87 -1.10 6.52
N LEU A 241 4.61 -2.16 7.29
CA LEU A 241 3.26 -2.58 7.69
C LEU A 241 2.52 -1.45 8.43
N GLY A 242 3.20 -0.79 9.37
CA GLY A 242 2.62 0.35 10.08
C GLY A 242 2.35 1.57 9.18
N SER A 243 3.11 1.74 8.09
CA SER A 243 2.88 2.82 7.13
C SER A 243 1.74 2.49 6.17
N ALA A 244 1.62 1.22 5.75
CA ALA A 244 0.49 0.73 4.98
C ALA A 244 -0.82 0.88 5.78
N ASP A 245 -0.81 0.55 7.07
CA ASP A 245 -1.94 0.79 7.98
C ASP A 245 -2.33 2.28 8.01
N ARG A 246 -1.38 3.17 8.30
CA ARG A 246 -1.66 4.62 8.31
C ARG A 246 -2.22 5.11 6.98
N ALA A 247 -1.72 4.62 5.85
CA ALA A 247 -2.23 4.98 4.54
C ALA A 247 -3.68 4.49 4.34
N LEU A 248 -3.99 3.24 4.69
CA LEU A 248 -5.35 2.69 4.65
C LEU A 248 -6.32 3.50 5.52
N GLN A 249 -5.90 3.87 6.73
CA GLN A 249 -6.71 4.69 7.65
C GLN A 249 -6.86 6.15 7.17
N ALA A 250 -5.84 6.72 6.54
CA ALA A 250 -5.86 8.09 6.05
C ALA A 250 -6.63 8.24 4.71
N PHE A 251 -6.87 7.15 3.98
CA PHE A 251 -7.51 7.19 2.68
C PHE A 251 -8.93 7.79 2.71
N PRO A 252 -9.85 7.35 3.60
CA PRO A 252 -11.19 7.94 3.66
C PRO A 252 -11.18 9.41 4.08
N ASP A 253 -10.28 9.80 4.99
CA ASP A 253 -10.12 11.19 5.42
C ASP A 253 -9.65 12.09 4.27
N THR A 254 -8.66 11.63 3.51
CA THR A 254 -8.14 12.32 2.31
C THR A 254 -9.22 12.42 1.25
N HIS A 255 -9.98 11.36 1.04
CA HIS A 255 -11.13 11.33 0.14
C HIS A 255 -12.20 12.38 0.54
N ARG A 256 -12.58 12.47 1.82
CA ARG A 256 -13.52 13.50 2.31
C ARG A 256 -13.01 14.92 2.10
N GLN A 257 -11.71 15.15 2.26
CA GLN A 257 -11.11 16.46 1.98
C GLN A 257 -11.15 16.79 0.48
N LEU A 258 -10.80 15.84 -0.39
CA LEU A 258 -10.90 16.03 -1.84
C LEU A 258 -12.34 16.31 -2.27
N ARG A 259 -13.32 15.62 -1.67
CA ARG A 259 -14.74 15.85 -1.94
C ARG A 259 -15.20 17.26 -1.56
N ARG A 260 -14.80 17.75 -0.39
CA ARG A 260 -15.10 19.11 0.07
C ARG A 260 -14.44 20.18 -0.79
N SER A 261 -13.21 19.91 -1.24
CA SER A 261 -12.49 20.81 -2.14
C SER A 261 -13.08 20.93 -3.56
N LEU A 262 -14.07 20.11 -3.91
CA LEU A 262 -14.89 20.33 -5.11
C LEU A 262 -15.85 21.50 -4.90
N ASP A 263 -16.37 21.67 -3.68
CA ASP A 263 -17.33 22.73 -3.32
C ASP A 263 -16.60 24.01 -2.86
N ASP A 264 -15.46 23.86 -2.20
CA ASP A 264 -14.57 24.97 -1.79
C ASP A 264 -13.15 24.79 -2.36
N PRO A 265 -12.84 25.38 -3.54
CA PRO A 265 -11.51 25.28 -4.15
C PRO A 265 -10.37 25.89 -3.31
N GLY A 266 -10.68 26.73 -2.31
CA GLY A 266 -9.70 27.35 -1.42
C GLY A 266 -9.31 26.48 -0.23
N GLU A 267 -9.93 25.32 -0.04
CA GLU A 267 -9.69 24.44 1.10
C GLU A 267 -8.23 23.98 1.18
N ARG A 268 -7.65 24.06 2.39
CA ARG A 268 -6.29 23.57 2.63
C ARG A 268 -6.26 22.04 2.52
N LEU A 269 -5.42 21.52 1.63
CA LEU A 269 -5.28 20.09 1.36
C LEU A 269 -4.25 19.38 2.28
N GLU A 270 -4.35 19.61 3.59
CA GLU A 270 -3.41 19.03 4.57
C GLU A 270 -3.41 17.49 4.58
N ARG A 271 -4.58 16.83 4.53
CA ARG A 271 -4.67 15.36 4.52
C ARG A 271 -4.07 14.77 3.26
N LEU A 272 -4.25 15.41 2.11
CA LEU A 272 -3.57 15.01 0.87
C LEU A 272 -2.04 15.11 1.02
N ARG A 273 -1.53 16.18 1.63
CA ARG A 273 -0.09 16.34 1.86
C ARG A 273 0.45 15.25 2.79
N ASP A 274 -0.25 14.96 3.87
CA ASP A 274 0.11 13.91 4.82
C ASP A 274 0.10 12.53 4.16
N PHE A 275 -0.93 12.24 3.35
CA PHE A 275 -1.03 11.00 2.59
C PHE A 275 0.13 10.84 1.58
N ILE A 276 0.48 11.91 0.86
CA ILE A 276 1.64 11.91 -0.05
C ILE A 276 2.95 11.69 0.72
N ALA A 277 3.10 12.32 1.89
CA ALA A 277 4.30 12.14 2.72
C ALA A 277 4.42 10.68 3.20
N GLU A 278 3.32 10.07 3.59
CA GLU A 278 3.30 8.67 4.01
C GLU A 278 3.56 7.70 2.85
N ALA A 279 2.99 7.95 1.68
CA ALA A 279 3.29 7.19 0.45
C ALA A 279 4.79 7.22 0.11
N ARG A 280 5.43 8.38 0.24
CA ARG A 280 6.88 8.55 0.03
C ARG A 280 7.69 7.81 1.09
N ARG A 281 7.24 7.83 2.35
CA ARG A 281 7.88 7.07 3.45
C ARG A 281 7.86 5.58 3.15
N LEU A 282 6.70 5.04 2.76
CA LEU A 282 6.54 3.62 2.42
C LEU A 282 7.41 3.22 1.22
N ARG A 283 7.45 4.04 0.16
CA ARG A 283 8.37 3.85 -0.97
C ARG A 283 9.86 3.88 -0.54
N GLY A 284 10.19 4.69 0.47
CA GLY A 284 11.52 4.75 1.06
C GLY A 284 11.95 3.42 1.68
N PHE A 285 11.04 2.74 2.39
CA PHE A 285 11.31 1.41 2.94
C PHE A 285 11.55 0.38 1.85
N TYR A 286 10.73 0.39 0.80
CA TYR A 286 10.90 -0.48 -0.36
C TYR A 286 12.30 -0.37 -0.99
N ARG A 287 12.76 0.86 -1.27
CA ARG A 287 14.09 1.09 -1.87
C ARG A 287 15.26 0.65 -0.99
N ALA A 288 15.02 0.45 0.31
CA ALA A 288 16.03 0.03 1.27
C ALA A 288 16.03 -1.50 1.51
N LEU A 289 15.16 -2.27 0.85
CA LEU A 289 15.16 -3.74 0.95
C LEU A 289 16.34 -4.33 0.16
N PRO A 290 17.14 -5.25 0.73
CA PRO A 290 18.22 -5.93 0.02
C PRO A 290 17.68 -6.80 -1.12
N GLY A 291 18.31 -6.77 -2.30
CA GLY A 291 17.98 -7.65 -3.44
C GLY A 291 17.37 -6.97 -4.67
N GLN A 292 17.60 -5.66 -4.85
CA GLN A 292 17.45 -4.95 -6.12
C GLN A 292 18.78 -4.37 -6.59
#